data_AF-A0A2V7GMU6-F1
#
_entry.id   AF-A0A2V7GMU6-F1
#
_cell.length_a   1.000
_cell.length_b   1.000
_cell.length_c   1.000
_cell.angle_alpha   90.00
_cell.angle_beta   90.00
_cell.angle_gamma   90.00
#
_symmetry.space_group_name_H-M   'P 1'
#
loop_
_entity.id
_entity.type
_entity.pdbx_description
1 polymer ?
#
loop_
_entity_poly.entity_id
_entity_poly.type
_entity_poly.pdbx_seq_one_letter_code
_entity_poly.pdbx_strand_id
1 'polypeptide(L)'
;VGVAASAGILLGLPVLRLHGDYLAIVTLGFGEVIRVLANNLDKPINFTNGPKGITPISRPPIFFAPLLRALGIDPNPNVIYPLYLYFLVLAIVGVTILVNRRLEDSHIGRAWEAIREDQTAAQAMGVPLVRMKLMAFACGASFAGAVGVLFSAKQIFINPESFTFMESIGVLAMIILGGMGSIPGAILGATVVTVLNLQVLKGLSLWINELRNAGLTILGFNLANLPTQLEPAKYERMVFGLILVLMMIFRPQGFLPARRRHRELAGGGDG
;
A
#
# COMPACT_ATOMS: atom_id res chain seq x y z
N VAL A 1 -16.02 3.02 4.36
CA VAL A 1 -15.21 3.36 5.55
C VAL A 1 -15.70 2.62 6.79
N GLY A 2 -16.93 2.86 7.28
CA GLY A 2 -17.45 2.20 8.50
C GLY A 2 -17.39 0.67 8.45
N VAL A 3 -17.82 0.05 7.35
CA VAL A 3 -17.74 -1.42 7.16
C VAL A 3 -16.31 -1.94 7.27
N ALA A 4 -15.34 -1.23 6.69
CA ALA A 4 -13.94 -1.59 6.75
C ALA A 4 -13.37 -1.43 8.18
N ALA A 5 -13.77 -0.37 8.89
CA ALA A 5 -13.43 -0.18 10.30
C ALA A 5 -13.93 -1.34 11.16
N SER A 6 -15.19 -1.73 10.99
CA SER A 6 -15.80 -2.85 11.70
C SER A 6 -15.10 -4.17 11.39
N ALA A 7 -14.76 -4.42 10.12
CA ALA A 7 -13.97 -5.59 9.73
C ALA A 7 -12.58 -5.58 10.40
N GLY A 8 -11.92 -4.42 10.46
CA GLY A 8 -10.66 -4.24 11.18
C GLY A 8 -10.76 -4.57 12.67
N ILE A 9 -11.83 -4.14 13.34
CA ILE A 9 -12.08 -4.47 14.76
C ILE A 9 -12.29 -5.98 14.92
N LEU A 10 -13.11 -6.59 14.06
CA LEU A 10 -13.41 -8.02 14.11
C LEU A 10 -12.15 -8.86 13.94
N LEU A 11 -11.29 -8.52 12.96
CA LEU A 11 -10.01 -9.17 12.75
C LEU A 11 -9.00 -8.86 13.84
N GLY A 12 -9.05 -7.67 14.44
CA GLY A 12 -8.17 -7.27 15.52
C GLY A 12 -8.38 -8.06 16.80
N LEU A 13 -9.63 -8.42 17.15
CA LEU A 13 -9.97 -9.13 18.39
C LEU A 13 -9.14 -10.41 18.67
N PRO A 14 -9.04 -11.38 17.75
CA PRO A 14 -8.22 -12.58 17.97
C PRO A 14 -6.72 -12.24 18.02
N VAL A 15 -6.29 -11.24 17.26
CA VAL A 15 -4.90 -10.83 17.11
C VAL A 15 -4.34 -10.23 18.42
N LEU A 16 -5.18 -9.59 19.24
CA LEU A 16 -4.77 -9.00 20.53
C LEU A 16 -4.18 -10.01 21.53
N ARG A 17 -4.45 -11.30 21.38
CA ARG A 17 -3.96 -12.36 22.27
C ARG A 17 -2.53 -12.78 21.95
N LEU A 18 -1.98 -12.34 20.81
CA LEU A 18 -0.69 -12.77 20.29
C LEU A 18 0.35 -11.67 20.44
N HIS A 19 1.59 -12.09 20.68
CA HIS A 19 2.73 -11.19 20.89
C HIS A 19 3.95 -11.69 20.10
N GLY A 20 4.86 -10.77 19.78
CA GLY A 20 6.12 -11.07 19.10
C GLY A 20 5.91 -11.78 17.75
N ASP A 21 6.66 -12.86 17.52
CA ASP A 21 6.69 -13.56 16.23
C ASP A 21 5.34 -14.21 15.88
N TYR A 22 4.57 -14.63 16.89
CA TYR A 22 3.23 -15.20 16.68
C TYR A 22 2.26 -14.18 16.08
N LEU A 23 2.39 -12.90 16.45
CA LEU A 23 1.60 -11.82 15.87
C LEU A 23 1.89 -11.68 14.37
N ALA A 24 3.18 -11.70 13.99
CA ALA A 24 3.60 -11.59 12.60
C ALA A 24 3.04 -12.75 11.75
N ILE A 25 3.24 -14.00 12.18
CA ILE A 25 2.76 -15.20 11.47
C ILE A 25 1.24 -15.14 11.26
N VAL A 26 0.49 -14.75 12.29
CA VAL A 26 -0.97 -14.69 12.20
C VAL A 26 -1.47 -13.57 11.30
N THR A 27 -0.79 -12.41 11.26
CA THR A 27 -1.15 -11.36 10.30
C THR A 27 -0.97 -11.80 8.85
N LEU A 28 0.11 -12.55 8.56
CA LEU A 28 0.32 -13.12 7.23
C LEU A 28 -0.74 -14.18 6.89
N GLY A 29 -1.02 -15.07 7.85
CA GLY A 29 -2.05 -16.09 7.72
C GLY A 29 -3.43 -15.50 7.47
N PHE A 30 -3.83 -14.44 8.19
CA PHE A 30 -5.12 -13.78 8.00
C PHE A 30 -5.29 -13.20 6.60
N GLY A 31 -4.24 -12.57 6.03
CA GLY A 31 -4.30 -12.05 4.67
C GLY A 31 -4.58 -13.15 3.65
N GLU A 32 -3.90 -14.29 3.78
CA GLU A 32 -4.09 -15.44 2.91
C GLU A 32 -5.45 -16.12 3.11
N VAL A 33 -5.88 -16.28 4.37
CA VAL A 33 -7.20 -16.84 4.70
C VAL A 33 -8.31 -16.00 4.12
N ILE A 34 -8.25 -14.67 4.23
CA ILE A 34 -9.26 -13.76 3.66
C ILE A 34 -9.29 -13.88 2.14
N ARG A 35 -8.12 -13.99 1.49
CA ARG A 35 -8.02 -14.18 0.03
C ARG A 35 -8.67 -15.49 -0.40
N VAL A 36 -8.33 -16.60 0.24
CA VAL A 36 -8.89 -17.93 -0.04
C VAL A 36 -10.39 -17.96 0.26
N LEU A 37 -10.81 -17.38 1.38
CA LEU A 37 -12.22 -17.25 1.74
C LEU A 37 -12.99 -16.47 0.66
N ALA A 38 -12.49 -15.31 0.25
CA ALA A 38 -13.09 -14.51 -0.81
C ALA A 38 -13.12 -15.27 -2.16
N ASN A 39 -12.16 -16.15 -2.43
CA ASN A 39 -12.15 -16.97 -3.64
C ASN A 39 -13.17 -18.11 -3.62
N ASN A 40 -13.51 -18.63 -2.44
CA ASN A 40 -14.49 -19.71 -2.24
C ASN A 40 -15.89 -19.20 -1.87
N LEU A 41 -16.09 -17.88 -1.77
CA LEU A 41 -17.37 -17.24 -1.44
C LEU A 41 -18.31 -17.11 -2.65
N ASP A 42 -18.19 -18.02 -3.62
CA ASP A 42 -19.12 -18.17 -4.74
C ASP A 42 -20.32 -19.08 -4.38
N LYS A 43 -20.18 -19.96 -3.39
CA LYS A 43 -21.21 -20.91 -2.94
C LYS A 43 -21.26 -21.00 -1.41
N PRO A 44 -22.44 -21.20 -0.77
CA PRO A 44 -23.78 -21.33 -1.35
C PRO A 44 -24.46 -19.99 -1.68
N ILE A 45 -24.00 -18.88 -1.13
CA ILE A 45 -24.47 -17.52 -1.45
C ILE A 45 -23.32 -16.79 -2.15
N ASN A 46 -23.56 -16.29 -3.36
CA ASN A 46 -22.53 -15.68 -4.18
C ASN A 46 -22.27 -14.21 -3.76
N PHE A 47 -21.26 -13.99 -2.93
CA PHE A 47 -20.85 -12.65 -2.49
C PHE A 47 -19.76 -12.03 -3.35
N THR A 48 -18.80 -12.83 -3.82
CA THR A 48 -17.57 -12.36 -4.48
C THR A 48 -17.42 -12.84 -5.91
N ASN A 49 -18.26 -13.79 -6.34
CA ASN A 49 -18.17 -14.50 -7.61
C ASN A 49 -16.86 -15.30 -7.80
N GLY A 50 -16.16 -15.58 -6.69
CA GLY A 50 -14.92 -16.34 -6.65
C GLY A 50 -13.84 -15.78 -7.60
N PRO A 51 -13.17 -16.63 -8.41
CA PRO A 51 -12.14 -16.18 -9.35
C PRO A 51 -12.65 -15.23 -10.42
N LYS A 52 -13.94 -15.34 -10.78
CA LYS A 52 -14.57 -14.48 -11.79
C LYS A 52 -14.68 -13.03 -11.36
N GLY A 53 -14.61 -12.75 -10.06
CA GLY A 53 -14.64 -11.41 -9.50
C GLY A 53 -15.93 -10.63 -9.79
N ILE A 54 -15.91 -9.36 -9.41
CA ILE A 54 -17.05 -8.44 -9.53
C ILE A 54 -16.79 -7.47 -10.68
N THR A 55 -17.69 -7.47 -11.67
CA THR A 55 -17.68 -6.55 -12.82
C THR A 55 -19.11 -6.35 -13.36
N PRO A 56 -19.48 -5.15 -13.83
CA PRO A 56 -18.71 -3.90 -13.78
C PRO A 56 -18.90 -3.16 -12.45
N ILE A 57 -17.82 -2.61 -11.92
CA ILE A 57 -17.88 -1.74 -10.74
C ILE A 57 -18.24 -0.32 -11.18
N SER A 58 -19.24 0.26 -10.53
CA SER A 58 -19.71 1.60 -10.84
C SER A 58 -18.64 2.64 -10.55
N ARG A 59 -18.43 3.51 -11.54
CA ARG A 59 -17.51 4.64 -11.51
C ARG A 59 -18.11 5.80 -10.69
N PRO A 60 -17.34 6.50 -9.82
CA PRO A 60 -17.85 7.67 -9.13
C PRO A 60 -18.36 8.74 -10.12
N PRO A 61 -19.56 9.29 -9.92
CA PRO A 61 -20.10 10.31 -10.81
C PRO A 61 -19.26 11.59 -10.73
N ILE A 62 -19.14 12.28 -11.87
CA ILE A 62 -18.48 13.58 -11.95
C ILE A 62 -19.48 14.64 -11.45
N PHE A 63 -19.38 15.02 -10.18
CA PHE A 63 -20.36 15.93 -9.54
C PHE A 63 -20.43 17.32 -10.20
N PHE A 64 -19.36 17.77 -10.86
CA PHE A 64 -19.28 19.06 -11.56
C PHE A 64 -19.57 18.95 -13.07
N ALA A 65 -19.89 17.77 -13.60
CA ALA A 65 -20.21 17.62 -15.03
C ALA A 65 -21.38 18.51 -15.49
N PRO A 66 -22.46 18.72 -14.71
CA PRO A 66 -23.53 19.65 -15.11
C PRO A 66 -23.04 21.10 -15.20
N LEU A 67 -22.13 21.50 -14.31
CA LEU A 67 -21.55 22.84 -14.29
C LEU A 67 -20.62 23.08 -15.50
N LEU A 68 -19.79 22.09 -15.86
CA LEU A 68 -18.93 22.18 -17.05
C LEU A 68 -19.75 22.29 -18.35
N ARG A 69 -20.85 21.54 -18.45
CA ARG A 69 -21.78 21.63 -19.58
C ARG A 69 -22.47 22.98 -19.64
N ALA A 70 -22.83 23.55 -18.48
CA ALA A 70 -23.38 24.91 -18.41
C ALA A 70 -22.38 26.00 -18.84
N LEU A 71 -21.07 25.74 -18.67
CA LEU A 71 -19.98 26.60 -19.14
C LEU A 71 -19.61 26.37 -20.62
N GLY A 72 -20.35 25.55 -21.36
CA GLY A 72 -20.11 25.27 -22.78
C GLY A 72 -18.88 24.39 -23.04
N ILE A 73 -18.33 23.73 -22.01
CA ILE A 73 -17.22 22.78 -22.15
C ILE A 73 -17.83 21.39 -22.34
N ASP A 74 -17.80 20.88 -23.57
CA ASP A 74 -18.21 19.51 -23.87
C ASP A 74 -17.25 18.51 -23.22
N PRO A 75 -17.70 17.75 -22.21
CA PRO A 75 -16.76 16.95 -21.46
C PRO A 75 -16.49 15.64 -22.21
N ASN A 76 -15.36 15.56 -22.93
CA ASN A 76 -14.88 14.29 -23.50
C ASN A 76 -14.61 13.27 -22.37
N PRO A 77 -15.38 12.16 -22.27
CA PRO A 77 -15.27 11.23 -21.17
C PRO A 77 -13.89 10.56 -21.07
N ASN A 78 -13.17 10.42 -22.19
CA ASN A 78 -11.88 9.74 -22.22
C ASN A 78 -10.74 10.57 -21.61
N VAL A 79 -10.88 11.90 -21.57
CA VAL A 79 -9.85 12.80 -21.03
C VAL A 79 -10.21 13.27 -19.64
N ILE A 80 -11.47 13.65 -19.42
CA ILE A 80 -11.90 14.26 -18.16
C ILE A 80 -12.01 13.22 -17.05
N TYR A 81 -12.40 11.99 -17.36
CA TYR A 81 -12.59 10.98 -16.33
C TYR A 81 -11.26 10.54 -15.67
N PRO A 82 -10.17 10.28 -16.42
CA PRO A 82 -8.85 10.05 -15.82
C PRO A 82 -8.35 11.23 -14.98
N LEU A 83 -8.52 12.47 -15.47
CA LEU A 83 -8.15 13.68 -14.71
C LEU A 83 -8.95 13.81 -13.42
N TYR A 84 -10.27 13.59 -13.48
CA TYR A 84 -11.15 13.60 -12.32
C TYR A 84 -10.70 12.57 -11.27
N LEU A 85 -10.44 11.33 -11.68
CA LEU A 85 -9.93 10.30 -10.78
C LEU A 85 -8.56 10.68 -10.20
N TYR A 86 -7.67 11.27 -11.00
CA TYR A 86 -6.36 11.72 -10.51
C TYR A 86 -6.50 12.77 -9.39
N PHE A 87 -7.31 13.81 -9.60
CA PHE A 87 -7.57 14.83 -8.57
C PHE A 87 -8.33 14.26 -7.36
N LEU A 88 -9.25 13.30 -7.58
CA LEU A 88 -9.94 12.61 -6.49
C LEU A 88 -8.98 11.81 -5.61
N VAL A 89 -8.05 11.06 -6.22
CA VAL A 89 -6.99 10.33 -5.50
C VAL A 89 -6.13 11.32 -4.71
N LEU A 90 -5.68 12.41 -5.33
CA LEU A 90 -4.91 13.45 -4.64
C LEU A 90 -5.66 14.07 -3.47
N ALA A 91 -6.95 14.34 -3.62
CA ALA A 91 -7.79 14.85 -2.54
C ALA A 91 -7.90 13.85 -1.39
N ILE A 92 -8.13 12.56 -1.68
CA ILE A 92 -8.19 11.50 -0.66
C ILE A 92 -6.84 11.33 0.04
N VAL A 93 -5.72 11.39 -0.69
CA VAL A 93 -4.38 11.36 -0.11
C VAL A 93 -4.17 12.58 0.80
N GLY A 94 -4.53 13.79 0.34
CA GLY A 94 -4.45 15.01 1.14
C GLY A 94 -5.26 14.94 2.43
N VAL A 95 -6.51 14.46 2.36
CA VAL A 95 -7.36 14.21 3.53
C VAL A 95 -6.73 13.16 4.44
N THR A 96 -6.21 12.06 3.89
CA THR A 96 -5.56 11.01 4.67
C THR A 96 -4.33 11.54 5.41
N ILE A 97 -3.51 12.37 4.78
CA ILE A 97 -2.36 13.03 5.40
C ILE A 97 -2.80 13.98 6.52
N LEU A 98 -3.83 14.80 6.27
CA LEU A 98 -4.37 15.74 7.26
C LEU A 98 -4.89 14.99 8.48
N VAL A 99 -5.71 13.95 8.27
CA VAL A 99 -6.28 13.14 9.35
C VAL A 99 -5.16 12.44 10.13
N ASN A 100 -4.18 11.83 9.45
CA ASN A 100 -3.08 11.15 10.15
C ASN A 100 -2.22 12.12 10.98
N ARG A 101 -1.91 13.32 10.46
CA ARG A 101 -1.20 14.34 11.26
C ARG A 101 -2.00 14.76 12.49
N ARG A 102 -3.29 15.01 12.33
CA ARG A 102 -4.18 15.34 13.46
C ARG A 102 -4.29 14.20 14.47
N LEU A 103 -4.27 12.95 14.00
CA LEU A 103 -4.35 11.76 14.82
C LEU A 103 -3.04 11.53 15.59
N GLU A 104 -1.90 11.75 14.97
CA GLU A 104 -0.56 11.71 15.60
C GLU A 104 -0.47 12.70 16.77
N ASP A 105 -0.93 13.95 16.58
CA ASP A 105 -0.93 14.99 17.62
C ASP A 105 -2.05 14.82 18.68
N SER A 106 -2.94 13.85 18.51
CA SER A 106 -4.08 13.63 19.41
C SER A 106 -3.70 12.81 20.65
N HIS A 107 -4.60 12.76 21.63
CA HIS A 107 -4.44 11.86 22.80
C HIS A 107 -4.35 10.38 22.38
N ILE A 108 -5.07 9.97 21.34
CA ILE A 108 -5.04 8.59 20.82
C ILE A 108 -3.66 8.29 20.21
N GLY A 109 -3.08 9.24 19.45
CA GLY A 109 -1.75 9.11 18.88
C GLY A 109 -0.67 8.95 19.95
N ARG A 110 -0.70 9.81 20.97
CA ARG A 110 0.21 9.69 22.14
C ARG A 110 0.05 8.37 22.89
N ALA A 111 -1.18 7.87 23.02
CA ALA A 111 -1.42 6.57 23.65
C ALA A 111 -0.83 5.42 22.82
N TRP A 112 -0.91 5.47 21.49
CA TRP A 112 -0.26 4.47 20.63
C TRP A 112 1.26 4.53 20.67
N GLU A 113 1.82 5.73 20.77
CA GLU A 113 3.26 5.92 20.96
C GLU A 113 3.72 5.30 22.29
N ALA A 114 3.01 5.56 23.40
CA ALA A 114 3.31 4.95 24.69
C ALA A 114 3.24 3.41 24.65
N ILE A 115 2.24 2.85 23.96
CA ILE A 115 2.09 1.39 23.80
C ILE A 115 3.23 0.80 22.96
N ARG A 116 3.74 1.54 21.97
CA ARG A 116 4.83 1.12 21.10
C ARG A 116 6.16 1.06 21.84
N GLU A 117 6.42 2.00 22.75
CA GLU A 117 7.65 2.04 23.55
C GLU A 117 7.65 0.96 24.64
N ASP A 118 6.64 0.93 25.51
CA ASP A 118 6.47 -0.13 26.50
C ASP A 118 5.00 -0.31 26.86
N GLN A 119 4.45 -1.44 26.41
CA GLN A 119 3.07 -1.83 26.67
C GLN A 119 2.77 -1.98 28.18
N THR A 120 3.72 -2.47 28.96
CA THR A 120 3.56 -2.72 30.40
C THR A 120 3.53 -1.40 31.16
N ALA A 121 4.45 -0.49 30.83
CA ALA A 121 4.46 0.86 31.40
C ALA A 121 3.20 1.66 31.01
N ALA A 122 2.79 1.60 29.74
CA ALA A 122 1.56 2.26 29.28
C ALA A 122 0.32 1.76 30.05
N GLN A 123 0.25 0.45 30.33
CA GLN A 123 -0.83 -0.13 31.12
C GLN A 123 -0.80 0.33 32.58
N ALA A 124 0.39 0.43 33.19
CA ALA A 124 0.56 0.96 34.55
C ALA A 124 0.12 2.43 34.65
N MET A 125 0.28 3.21 33.58
CA MET A 125 -0.19 4.59 33.47
C MET A 125 -1.68 4.72 33.12
N GLY A 126 -2.44 3.61 33.11
CA GLY A 126 -3.89 3.60 32.90
C GLY A 126 -4.34 3.66 31.43
N VAL A 127 -3.45 3.43 30.46
CA VAL A 127 -3.83 3.40 29.04
C VAL A 127 -4.61 2.12 28.71
N PRO A 128 -5.83 2.20 28.17
CA PRO A 128 -6.63 1.02 27.85
C PRO A 128 -6.12 0.31 26.59
N LEU A 129 -5.20 -0.64 26.76
CA LEU A 129 -4.49 -1.32 25.67
C LEU A 129 -5.43 -1.92 24.61
N VAL A 130 -6.46 -2.65 25.03
CA VAL A 130 -7.41 -3.32 24.12
C VAL A 130 -8.11 -2.31 23.21
N ARG A 131 -8.66 -1.24 23.80
CA ARG A 131 -9.37 -0.19 23.05
C ARG A 131 -8.43 0.51 22.08
N MET A 132 -7.23 0.86 22.54
CA MET A 132 -6.25 1.55 21.70
C MET A 132 -5.77 0.68 20.54
N LYS A 133 -5.45 -0.60 20.77
CA LYS A 133 -5.06 -1.52 19.69
C LYS A 133 -6.21 -1.75 18.69
N LEU A 134 -7.46 -1.94 19.15
CA LEU A 134 -8.61 -2.09 18.24
C LEU A 134 -8.87 -0.82 17.43
N MET A 135 -8.71 0.37 18.03
CA MET A 135 -8.80 1.63 17.28
C MET A 135 -7.72 1.74 16.21
N ALA A 136 -6.50 1.23 16.46
CA ALA A 136 -5.44 1.21 15.46
C ALA A 136 -5.82 0.32 14.26
N PHE A 137 -6.34 -0.89 14.51
CA PHE A 137 -6.86 -1.77 13.46
C PHE A 137 -8.03 -1.13 12.70
N ALA A 138 -8.96 -0.51 13.41
CA ALA A 138 -10.10 0.18 12.80
C ALA A 138 -9.66 1.33 11.88
N CYS A 139 -8.70 2.16 12.32
CA CYS A 139 -8.18 3.27 11.54
C CYS A 139 -7.42 2.78 10.30
N GLY A 140 -6.53 1.80 10.46
CA GLY A 140 -5.80 1.20 9.33
C GLY A 140 -6.74 0.61 8.28
N ALA A 141 -7.71 -0.21 8.72
CA ALA A 141 -8.71 -0.81 7.84
C ALA A 141 -9.63 0.23 7.18
N SER A 142 -9.94 1.34 7.88
CA SER A 142 -10.72 2.45 7.32
C SER A 142 -10.03 3.10 6.12
N PHE A 143 -8.75 3.44 6.24
CA PHE A 143 -7.96 4.03 5.16
C PHE A 143 -7.75 3.04 4.01
N ALA A 144 -7.37 1.79 4.33
CA ALA A 144 -7.20 0.73 3.34
C ALA A 144 -8.51 0.48 2.57
N GLY A 145 -9.65 0.45 3.25
CA GLY A 145 -10.96 0.29 2.63
C GLY A 145 -11.37 1.49 1.75
N ALA A 146 -11.06 2.72 2.16
CA ALA A 146 -11.33 3.90 1.35
C ALA A 146 -10.55 3.88 0.02
N VAL A 147 -9.25 3.55 0.09
CA VAL A 147 -8.38 3.42 -1.09
C VAL A 147 -8.76 2.19 -1.92
N GLY A 148 -9.16 1.08 -1.29
CA GLY A 148 -9.60 -0.14 -1.96
C GLY A 148 -10.83 0.08 -2.84
N VAL A 149 -11.86 0.80 -2.34
CA VAL A 149 -13.05 1.15 -3.13
C VAL A 149 -12.68 1.99 -4.37
N LEU A 150 -11.77 2.95 -4.19
CA LEU A 150 -11.28 3.78 -5.29
C LEU A 150 -10.48 2.97 -6.32
N PHE A 151 -9.63 2.05 -5.86
CA PHE A 151 -8.88 1.14 -6.71
C PHE A 151 -9.82 0.25 -7.54
N SER A 152 -10.83 -0.34 -6.91
CA SER A 152 -11.87 -1.11 -7.59
C SER A 152 -12.62 -0.28 -8.64
N ALA A 153 -12.98 0.97 -8.33
CA ALA A 153 -13.66 1.86 -9.27
C ALA A 153 -12.78 2.29 -10.46
N LYS A 154 -11.46 2.40 -10.25
CA LYS A 154 -10.48 2.66 -11.32
C LYS A 154 -10.36 1.45 -12.26
N GLN A 155 -10.28 0.24 -11.71
CA GLN A 155 -10.08 -0.97 -12.48
C GLN A 155 -11.38 -1.51 -13.11
N ILE A 156 -12.55 -1.11 -12.60
CA ILE A 156 -13.92 -1.56 -13.03
C ILE A 156 -14.16 -3.06 -12.74
N PHE A 157 -13.12 -3.75 -12.30
CA PHE A 157 -13.08 -5.16 -12.03
C PHE A 157 -12.22 -5.40 -10.79
N ILE A 158 -12.67 -6.30 -9.93
CA ILE A 158 -11.92 -6.73 -8.76
C ILE A 158 -12.08 -8.24 -8.59
N ASN A 159 -10.98 -8.95 -8.37
CA ASN A 159 -10.98 -10.36 -8.00
C ASN A 159 -10.00 -10.63 -6.84
N PRO A 160 -10.23 -11.69 -6.03
CA PRO A 160 -9.37 -12.01 -4.89
C PRO A 160 -7.92 -12.30 -5.27
N GLU A 161 -7.67 -12.86 -6.46
CA GLU A 161 -6.33 -13.23 -6.93
C GLU A 161 -5.42 -12.03 -7.18
N SER A 162 -5.96 -10.82 -7.29
CA SER A 162 -5.16 -9.58 -7.36
C SER A 162 -4.52 -9.20 -6.01
N PHE A 163 -4.96 -9.79 -4.90
CA PHE A 163 -4.48 -9.46 -3.54
C PHE A 163 -3.64 -10.60 -2.95
N THR A 164 -2.58 -10.98 -3.68
CA THR A 164 -1.70 -12.04 -3.21
C THR A 164 -0.80 -11.59 -2.06
N PHE A 165 -0.28 -12.55 -1.29
CA PHE A 165 0.75 -12.30 -0.29
C PHE A 165 1.96 -11.53 -0.84
N MET A 166 2.32 -11.77 -2.10
CA MET A 166 3.44 -11.09 -2.75
C MET A 166 3.17 -9.59 -2.96
N GLU A 167 1.92 -9.21 -3.26
CA GLU A 167 1.53 -7.80 -3.36
C GLU A 167 1.60 -7.12 -1.98
N SER A 168 1.22 -7.82 -0.91
CA SER A 168 1.37 -7.33 0.46
C SER A 168 2.83 -7.07 0.84
N ILE A 169 3.75 -7.96 0.45
CA ILE A 169 5.20 -7.73 0.60
C ILE A 169 5.63 -6.49 -0.18
N GLY A 170 5.13 -6.29 -1.40
CA GLY A 170 5.43 -5.11 -2.22
C GLY A 170 5.04 -3.80 -1.51
N VAL A 171 3.85 -3.74 -0.91
CA VAL A 171 3.41 -2.59 -0.10
C VAL A 171 4.31 -2.39 1.13
N LEU A 172 4.68 -3.48 1.81
CA LEU A 172 5.59 -3.44 2.95
C LEU A 172 6.98 -2.90 2.54
N ALA A 173 7.45 -3.29 1.35
CA ALA A 173 8.70 -2.82 0.78
C ALA A 173 8.71 -1.31 0.57
N MET A 174 7.61 -0.76 0.01
CA MET A 174 7.43 0.69 -0.16
C MET A 174 7.55 1.43 1.16
N ILE A 175 6.96 0.90 2.24
CA ILE A 175 6.97 1.54 3.56
C ILE A 175 8.36 1.43 4.21
N ILE A 176 9.01 0.27 4.16
CA ILE A 176 10.35 0.06 4.74
C ILE A 176 11.37 0.97 4.04
N LEU A 177 11.34 0.98 2.71
CA LEU A 177 12.24 1.79 1.90
C LEU A 177 12.02 3.28 2.15
N GLY A 178 10.77 3.72 2.28
CA GLY A 178 10.41 5.10 2.62
C GLY A 178 10.84 5.55 4.02
N GLY A 179 10.70 4.66 5.01
CA GLY A 179 11.00 4.91 6.42
C GLY A 179 9.77 4.75 7.31
N MET A 180 9.85 3.82 8.29
CA MET A 180 8.75 3.52 9.19
C MET A 180 8.42 4.71 10.11
N GLY A 181 7.14 5.08 10.19
CA GLY A 181 6.66 6.18 11.04
C GLY A 181 6.81 7.58 10.43
N SER A 182 7.11 7.70 9.14
CA SER A 182 7.21 8.98 8.43
C SER A 182 6.23 9.02 7.25
N ILE A 183 5.23 9.91 7.32
CA ILE A 183 4.29 10.15 6.21
C ILE A 183 5.03 10.54 4.91
N PRO A 184 5.94 11.54 4.88
CA PRO A 184 6.66 11.86 3.65
C PRO A 184 7.60 10.74 3.21
N GLY A 185 8.14 9.95 4.15
CA GLY A 185 8.91 8.75 3.85
C GLY A 185 8.09 7.72 3.10
N ALA A 186 6.89 7.37 3.58
CA ALA A 186 6.00 6.44 2.90
C ALA A 186 5.64 6.88 1.46
N ILE A 187 5.40 8.18 1.25
CA ILE A 187 5.13 8.72 -0.11
C ILE A 187 6.36 8.55 -1.01
N LEU A 188 7.55 8.91 -0.51
CA LEU A 188 8.80 8.76 -1.27
C LEU A 188 9.07 7.29 -1.59
N GLY A 189 8.87 6.38 -0.63
CA GLY A 189 9.09 4.96 -0.84
C GLY A 189 8.14 4.35 -1.86
N ALA A 190 6.84 4.67 -1.77
CA ALA A 190 5.86 4.30 -2.80
C ALA A 190 6.23 4.85 -4.17
N THR A 191 6.69 6.10 -4.24
CA THR A 191 7.12 6.74 -5.50
C THR A 191 8.32 6.03 -6.10
N VAL A 192 9.37 5.80 -5.32
CA VAL A 192 10.62 5.16 -5.78
C VAL A 192 10.35 3.76 -6.29
N VAL A 193 9.65 2.92 -5.53
CA VAL A 193 9.34 1.54 -5.93
C VAL A 193 8.46 1.51 -7.18
N THR A 194 7.46 2.41 -7.27
CA THR A 194 6.58 2.49 -8.44
C THR A 194 7.33 2.94 -9.69
N VAL A 195 8.20 3.94 -9.59
CA VAL A 195 9.04 4.41 -10.70
C VAL A 195 10.03 3.32 -11.11
N LEU A 196 10.66 2.65 -10.15
CA LEU A 196 11.56 1.53 -10.40
C LEU A 196 10.86 0.42 -11.19
N ASN A 197 9.65 0.02 -10.80
CA ASN A 197 8.87 -0.97 -11.55
C ASN A 197 8.47 -0.44 -12.93
N LEU A 198 7.68 0.64 -12.95
CA LEU A 198 6.95 1.05 -14.14
C LEU A 198 7.81 1.73 -15.19
N GLN A 199 8.86 2.45 -14.80
CA GLN A 199 9.72 3.19 -15.71
C GLN A 199 11.05 2.49 -15.91
N VAL A 200 11.74 2.11 -14.84
CA VAL A 200 13.10 1.57 -14.95
C VAL A 200 13.08 0.12 -15.44
N LEU A 201 12.44 -0.80 -14.71
CA LEU A 201 12.46 -2.23 -15.05
C LEU A 201 11.71 -2.53 -16.34
N LYS A 202 10.51 -1.96 -16.50
CA LYS A 202 9.74 -2.10 -17.75
C LYS A 202 10.40 -1.37 -18.92
N GLY A 203 10.92 -0.16 -18.70
CA GLY A 203 11.61 0.60 -19.75
C GLY A 203 12.88 -0.10 -20.25
N LEU A 204 13.70 -0.64 -19.33
CA LEU A 204 14.85 -1.46 -19.68
C LEU A 204 14.43 -2.72 -20.44
N SER A 205 13.33 -3.36 -20.05
CA SER A 205 12.79 -4.51 -20.78
C SER A 205 12.36 -4.16 -22.21
N LEU A 206 11.70 -3.01 -22.40
CA LEU A 206 11.30 -2.53 -23.73
C LEU A 206 12.52 -2.21 -24.59
N TRP A 207 13.51 -1.52 -24.03
CA TRP A 207 14.76 -1.20 -24.71
C TRP A 207 15.53 -2.46 -25.15
N ILE A 208 15.63 -3.47 -24.29
CA ILE A 208 16.24 -4.77 -24.64
C ILE A 208 15.45 -5.46 -25.77
N ASN A 209 14.11 -5.41 -25.71
CA ASN A 209 13.26 -5.99 -26.75
C ASN A 209 13.43 -5.28 -28.10
N GLU A 210 13.58 -3.96 -28.11
CA GLU A 210 13.87 -3.18 -29.32
C GLU A 210 15.24 -3.52 -29.91
N LEU A 211 16.28 -3.63 -29.08
CA LEU A 211 17.61 -4.05 -29.52
C LEU A 211 17.62 -5.47 -30.10
N ARG A 212 16.84 -6.39 -29.52
CA ARG A 212 16.65 -7.74 -30.05
C ARG A 212 16.00 -7.72 -31.43
N ASN A 213 14.96 -6.89 -31.61
CA ASN A 213 14.24 -6.76 -32.87
C ASN A 213 15.06 -6.03 -33.96
N ALA A 214 15.99 -5.17 -33.56
CA ALA A 214 16.90 -4.48 -34.47
C ALA A 214 17.96 -5.40 -35.09
N GLY A 215 18.11 -6.64 -34.62
CA GLY A 215 18.99 -7.65 -35.24
C GLY A 215 20.48 -7.28 -35.23
N LEU A 216 20.90 -6.40 -34.31
CA LEU A 216 22.29 -5.94 -34.23
C LEU A 216 23.21 -7.08 -33.79
N THR A 217 24.30 -7.29 -34.52
CA THR A 217 25.39 -8.19 -34.14
C THR A 217 26.50 -7.39 -33.47
N ILE A 218 26.62 -7.51 -32.14
CA ILE A 218 27.70 -6.86 -31.38
C ILE A 218 28.68 -7.94 -30.93
N LEU A 219 29.96 -7.77 -31.27
CA LEU A 219 31.06 -8.68 -30.87
C LEU A 219 30.83 -10.16 -31.27
N GLY A 220 30.21 -10.41 -32.43
CA GLY A 220 29.93 -11.77 -32.92
C GLY A 220 28.68 -12.45 -32.32
N PHE A 221 27.99 -11.78 -31.39
CA PHE A 221 26.72 -12.24 -30.83
C PHE A 221 25.54 -11.60 -31.55
N ASN A 222 24.63 -12.42 -32.09
CA ASN A 222 23.34 -11.95 -32.60
C ASN A 222 22.42 -11.62 -31.42
N LEU A 223 22.12 -10.34 -31.20
CA LEU A 223 21.20 -9.92 -30.13
C LEU A 223 19.78 -10.47 -30.33
N ALA A 224 19.44 -10.89 -31.55
CA ALA A 224 18.21 -11.61 -31.87
C ALA A 224 18.04 -12.92 -31.07
N ASN A 225 19.14 -13.58 -30.67
CA ASN A 225 19.15 -14.84 -29.92
C ASN A 225 19.23 -14.64 -28.39
N LEU A 226 19.09 -13.42 -27.88
CA LEU A 226 19.04 -13.19 -26.45
C LEU A 226 17.87 -14.01 -25.84
N PRO A 227 18.13 -14.90 -24.86
CA PRO A 227 17.09 -15.68 -24.21
C PRO A 227 16.01 -14.75 -23.64
N THR A 228 14.73 -15.04 -23.91
CA THR A 228 13.58 -14.30 -23.36
C THR A 228 13.49 -14.36 -21.83
N GLN A 229 14.35 -15.16 -21.21
CA GLN A 229 14.51 -15.24 -19.76
C GLN A 229 15.21 -13.99 -19.19
N LEU A 230 16.02 -13.26 -19.95
CA LEU A 230 16.77 -12.07 -19.51
C LEU A 230 15.94 -10.77 -19.51
N GLU A 231 14.62 -10.86 -19.33
CA GLU A 231 13.76 -9.67 -19.26
C GLU A 231 13.72 -9.14 -17.81
N PRO A 232 14.25 -7.91 -17.55
CA PRO A 232 14.32 -7.36 -16.18
C PRO A 232 12.97 -7.28 -15.47
N ALA A 233 11.88 -7.12 -16.23
CA ALA A 233 10.52 -7.08 -15.70
C ALA A 233 10.09 -8.39 -15.03
N LYS A 234 10.61 -9.55 -15.48
CA LYS A 234 10.30 -10.85 -14.85
C LYS A 234 10.94 -11.01 -13.48
N TYR A 235 12.04 -10.31 -13.25
CA TYR A 235 12.81 -10.35 -12.00
C TYR A 235 12.46 -9.23 -11.02
N GLU A 236 11.40 -8.46 -11.28
CA GLU A 236 10.97 -7.35 -10.43
C GLU A 236 10.91 -7.71 -8.94
N ARG A 237 10.29 -8.84 -8.61
CA ARG A 237 10.15 -9.32 -7.23
C ARG A 237 11.50 -9.64 -6.58
N MET A 238 12.44 -10.18 -7.35
CA MET A 238 13.80 -10.45 -6.87
C MET A 238 14.55 -9.14 -6.62
N VAL A 239 14.40 -8.16 -7.52
CA VAL A 239 14.98 -6.82 -7.36
C VAL A 239 14.43 -6.14 -6.11
N PHE A 240 13.13 -6.22 -5.84
CA PHE A 240 12.53 -5.67 -4.62
C PHE A 240 13.04 -6.35 -3.35
N GLY A 241 13.14 -7.69 -3.36
CA GLY A 241 13.72 -8.43 -2.23
C GLY A 241 15.18 -8.04 -1.97
N LEU A 242 15.98 -7.91 -3.02
CA LEU A 242 17.37 -7.48 -2.91
C LEU A 242 17.49 -6.04 -2.39
N ILE A 243 16.66 -5.12 -2.89
CA ILE A 243 16.61 -3.73 -2.39
C ILE A 243 16.22 -3.70 -0.91
N LEU A 244 15.26 -4.54 -0.49
CA LEU A 244 14.89 -4.63 0.92
C LEU A 244 16.06 -5.08 1.79
N VAL A 245 16.76 -6.15 1.40
CA VAL A 245 17.93 -6.65 2.13
C VAL A 245 19.02 -5.57 2.20
N LEU A 246 19.35 -4.95 1.06
CA LEU A 246 20.33 -3.87 1.02
C LEU A 246 19.94 -2.68 1.89
N MET A 247 18.66 -2.27 1.85
CA MET A 247 18.18 -1.18 2.72
C MET A 247 18.24 -1.56 4.19
N MET A 248 17.91 -2.81 4.56
CA MET A 248 18.03 -3.27 5.95
C MET A 248 19.48 -3.28 6.45
N ILE A 249 20.44 -3.59 5.58
CA ILE A 249 21.87 -3.58 5.92
C ILE A 249 22.39 -2.14 6.01
N PHE A 250 22.14 -1.31 4.99
CA PHE A 250 22.80 0.00 4.86
C PHE A 250 22.02 1.16 5.50
N ARG A 251 20.68 1.12 5.49
CA ARG A 251 19.81 2.17 6.02
C ARG A 251 18.51 1.59 6.61
N PRO A 252 18.56 0.94 7.79
CA PRO A 252 17.40 0.29 8.40
C PRO A 252 16.28 1.28 8.78
N GLN A 253 16.54 2.59 8.76
CA GLN A 253 15.58 3.63 9.05
C GLN A 253 14.79 4.12 7.81
N GLY A 254 15.13 3.64 6.61
CA GLY A 254 14.57 4.09 5.34
C GLY A 254 15.18 5.41 4.83
N PHE A 255 14.63 5.95 3.75
CA PHE A 255 15.12 7.19 3.13
C PHE A 255 14.82 8.45 3.94
N LEU A 256 13.61 8.57 4.52
CA LEU A 256 13.18 9.73 5.30
C LEU A 256 12.60 9.27 6.64
N PRO A 257 13.44 9.06 7.67
CA PRO A 257 12.98 8.56 8.97
C PRO A 257 12.10 9.56 9.71
N ALA A 258 11.33 9.06 10.69
CA ALA A 258 10.45 9.87 11.52
C ALA A 258 11.25 10.93 12.33
N ARG A 259 10.82 12.19 12.25
CA ARG A 259 11.53 13.34 12.85
C ARG A 259 11.65 13.29 14.38
N ARG A 260 10.80 12.54 15.07
CA ARG A 260 10.71 12.58 16.54
C ARG A 260 11.81 11.79 17.25
N ARG A 261 12.31 10.72 16.62
CA ARG A 261 13.45 9.91 17.12
C ARG A 261 14.76 10.71 17.20
N HIS A 262 14.90 11.77 16.40
CA HIS A 262 16.05 12.68 16.49
C HIS A 262 16.09 13.48 17.79
N ARG A 263 14.95 13.69 18.50
CA ARG A 263 14.93 14.42 19.77
C ARG A 263 15.47 13.60 20.94
N GLU A 264 15.30 12.29 20.90
CA GLU A 264 15.86 11.37 21.90
C GLU A 264 17.39 11.31 21.81
N LEU A 265 17.94 11.31 20.59
CA LEU A 265 19.38 11.30 20.36
C LEU A 265 20.06 12.66 20.61
N ALA A 266 19.32 13.77 20.44
CA ALA A 266 19.84 15.11 20.71
C ALA A 266 19.69 15.54 22.19
N GLY A 267 18.78 14.93 22.94
CA GLY A 267 18.53 15.25 24.36
C GLY A 267 19.30 14.39 25.37
N GLY A 268 19.93 13.29 24.94
CA GLY A 268 20.70 12.39 25.81
C GLY A 268 22.19 12.76 25.97
N GLY A 269 22.61 13.94 25.50
CA GLY A 269 23.99 14.41 25.54
C GLY A 269 24.34 15.32 26.73
N ASP A 270 23.35 15.81 27.47
CA ASP A 270 23.54 16.68 28.64
C ASP A 270 22.85 16.05 29.85
N GLY A 271 23.61 15.30 30.65
CA GLY A 271 23.20 14.68 31.90
C GLY A 271 24.38 14.07 32.64
#